data_AF-A0A3E2GZP3-F1
#
_entry.id   AF-A0A3E2GZP3-F1
#
_cell.length_a   1.000
_cell.length_b   1.000
_cell.length_c   1.000
_cell.angle_alpha   90.00
_cell.angle_beta   90.00
_cell.angle_gamma   90.00
#
_symmetry.space_group_name_H-M   'P 1'
#
loop_
_entity.id
_entity.type
_entity.pdbx_description
1 polymer ?
#
loop_
_entity_poly.entity_id
_entity_poly.type
_entity_poly.pdbx_seq_one_letter_code
_entity_poly.pdbx_strand_id
1 'polypeptide(L)'
;MVWDTPTRVRFKTKVQDGYSERHAAQLLGVPYPTAQKWLKKDDRVHKAPGRSFKLPDSTLLAIIHWFTGHYDRRTLSPKQIKKEFNLNVSRNTILKALARFGYHYHIPDCKPGTSTKNRLLRWTFCIANWDRPLWYWRNGIYTDETITQLYFVSYEGEGKGFTQQKYAKQILQGPLKEIFEDLEKGYKTPGTYWCVEDNSIVHGKKNTAKNGGLCNGIRIECHINSIDWPPQSPDLNPIENIWQVLKQLLRNRKPAGGWKLEELKAAMQDIWENEISIERHINHFIDTMPERIAKVRMRKGGPSGW
;
A
#
# COMPACT_ATOMS: atom_id res chain seq x y z
N MET A 1 39.22 -11.23 -15.51
CA MET A 1 38.99 -10.97 -16.95
C MET A 1 39.64 -9.65 -17.29
N VAL A 2 40.63 -9.66 -18.19
CA VAL A 2 41.26 -8.43 -18.70
C VAL A 2 40.22 -7.71 -19.54
N TRP A 3 39.91 -6.47 -19.20
CA TRP A 3 38.96 -5.66 -19.95
C TRP A 3 39.63 -5.20 -21.24
N ASP A 4 39.25 -5.76 -22.38
CA ASP A 4 39.80 -5.33 -23.68
C ASP A 4 39.25 -3.93 -24.00
N THR A 5 40.17 -3.04 -24.36
CA THR A 5 39.81 -1.66 -24.70
C THR A 5 39.08 -1.67 -26.04
N PRO A 6 37.88 -1.04 -26.16
CA PRO A 6 37.14 -1.04 -27.41
C PRO A 6 38.00 -0.59 -28.60
N THR A 7 37.92 -1.29 -29.73
CA THR A 7 38.72 -1.04 -30.95
C THR A 7 38.67 0.42 -31.41
N ARG A 8 37.53 1.08 -31.19
CA ARG A 8 37.32 2.50 -31.46
C ARG A 8 38.21 3.42 -30.64
N VAL A 9 38.36 3.14 -29.35
CA VAL A 9 39.22 3.92 -28.44
C VAL A 9 40.68 3.70 -28.82
N ARG A 10 41.08 2.44 -29.05
CA ARG A 10 42.43 2.07 -29.51
C ARG A 10 42.80 2.77 -30.83
N PHE A 11 41.85 2.92 -31.75
CA PHE A 11 42.05 3.65 -33.00
C PHE A 11 42.31 5.14 -32.77
N LYS A 12 41.48 5.80 -31.93
CA LYS A 12 41.66 7.21 -31.58
C LYS A 12 43.01 7.46 -30.91
N THR A 13 43.41 6.60 -29.97
CA THR A 13 44.71 6.68 -29.29
C THR A 13 45.87 6.56 -30.29
N LYS A 14 45.84 5.58 -31.21
CA LYS A 14 46.90 5.45 -32.23
C LYS A 14 47.02 6.67 -33.14
N VAL A 15 45.90 7.30 -33.50
CA VAL A 15 45.92 8.55 -34.29
C VAL A 15 46.51 9.70 -33.46
N GLN A 16 46.23 9.78 -32.16
CA GLN A 16 46.85 10.74 -31.24
C GLN A 16 48.36 10.50 -31.06
N ASP A 17 48.79 9.23 -31.07
CA ASP A 17 50.20 8.81 -31.00
C ASP A 17 50.98 9.10 -32.32
N GLY A 18 50.36 9.76 -33.30
CA GLY A 18 51.01 10.23 -34.54
C GLY A 18 50.91 9.27 -35.73
N TYR A 19 50.19 8.14 -35.62
CA TYR A 19 49.99 7.24 -36.75
C TYR A 19 49.01 7.85 -37.76
N SER A 20 49.27 7.65 -39.06
CA SER A 20 48.29 8.01 -40.09
C SER A 20 47.00 7.19 -39.90
N GLU A 21 45.84 7.80 -40.15
CA GLU A 21 44.53 7.14 -39.94
C GLU A 21 44.43 5.79 -40.68
N ARG A 22 44.99 5.70 -41.89
CA ARG A 22 45.00 4.46 -42.68
C ARG A 22 45.88 3.39 -42.03
N HIS A 23 47.05 3.77 -41.53
CA HIS A 23 47.97 2.84 -40.88
C HIS A 23 47.43 2.38 -39.53
N ALA A 24 46.83 3.28 -38.74
CA ALA A 24 46.14 2.94 -37.49
C ALA A 24 44.96 1.98 -37.72
N ALA A 25 44.19 2.15 -38.79
CA ALA A 25 43.09 1.25 -39.16
C ALA A 25 43.59 -0.13 -39.57
N GLN A 26 44.67 -0.18 -40.36
CA GLN A 26 45.33 -1.43 -40.79
C GLN A 26 45.87 -2.22 -39.60
N LEU A 27 46.56 -1.56 -38.66
CA LEU A 27 47.10 -2.19 -37.45
C LEU A 27 46.01 -2.79 -36.53
N LEU A 28 44.80 -2.26 -36.60
CA LEU A 28 43.66 -2.73 -35.80
C LEU A 28 42.74 -3.68 -36.57
N GLY A 29 43.04 -3.99 -37.84
CA GLY A 29 42.23 -4.87 -38.68
C GLY A 29 40.84 -4.33 -39.01
N VAL A 30 40.65 -3.00 -39.01
CA VAL A 30 39.35 -2.36 -39.25
C VAL A 30 39.35 -1.70 -40.64
N PRO A 31 38.26 -1.80 -41.43
CA PRO A 31 38.13 -1.06 -42.67
C PRO A 31 38.27 0.45 -42.45
N TYR A 32 39.15 1.09 -43.22
CA TYR A 32 39.42 2.54 -43.11
C TYR A 32 38.16 3.42 -43.12
N PRO A 33 37.14 3.20 -44.00
CA PRO A 33 35.92 4.02 -43.99
C PRO A 33 35.11 3.91 -42.69
N THR A 34 35.22 2.78 -41.97
CA THR A 34 34.56 2.59 -40.67
C THR A 34 35.32 3.31 -39.56
N ALA A 35 36.66 3.20 -39.58
CA ALA A 35 37.52 3.85 -38.59
C ALA A 35 37.47 5.39 -38.70
N GLN A 36 37.43 5.92 -39.92
CA GLN A 36 37.31 7.37 -40.17
C GLN A 36 36.02 7.97 -39.57
N LYS A 37 34.90 7.22 -39.59
CA LYS A 37 33.63 7.66 -38.97
C LYS A 37 33.74 7.81 -37.45
N TRP A 38 34.71 7.15 -36.80
CA TRP A 38 34.87 7.22 -35.36
C TRP A 38 35.47 8.53 -34.86
N LEU A 39 36.28 9.22 -35.68
CA LEU A 39 36.83 10.55 -35.38
C LEU A 39 35.75 11.63 -35.39
N LYS A 40 34.70 11.44 -36.20
CA LYS A 40 33.57 12.37 -36.34
C LYS A 40 32.46 12.18 -35.31
N LYS A 41 32.45 11.06 -34.58
CA LYS A 41 31.43 10.73 -33.58
C LYS A 41 31.99 10.98 -32.17
N ASP A 42 31.14 11.44 -31.26
CA ASP A 42 31.45 11.44 -29.83
C ASP A 42 31.61 10.01 -29.31
N ASP A 43 32.24 9.83 -28.15
CA ASP A 43 32.42 8.50 -27.56
C ASP A 43 31.14 7.92 -26.95
N ARG A 44 30.01 8.63 -27.04
CA ARG A 44 28.73 8.18 -26.49
C ARG A 44 28.03 7.25 -27.48
N VAL A 45 27.56 6.12 -26.96
CA VAL A 45 26.70 5.21 -27.73
C VAL A 45 25.27 5.71 -27.64
N HIS A 46 24.79 6.35 -28.71
CA HIS A 46 23.39 6.75 -28.83
C HIS A 46 22.56 5.53 -29.25
N LYS A 47 21.73 5.00 -28.34
CA LYS A 47 20.80 3.92 -28.66
C LYS A 47 19.62 4.49 -29.45
N ALA A 48 19.25 3.83 -30.54
CA ALA A 48 18.05 4.19 -31.27
C ALA A 48 16.83 4.08 -30.34
N PRO A 49 15.85 5.00 -30.44
CA PRO A 49 14.62 4.90 -29.67
C PRO A 49 13.92 3.57 -29.97
N GLY A 50 13.46 2.91 -28.92
CA GLY A 50 12.70 1.67 -29.06
C GLY A 50 11.35 1.92 -29.73
N ARG A 51 10.69 0.83 -30.15
CA ARG A 51 9.32 0.88 -30.66
C ARG A 51 8.39 1.46 -29.59
N SER A 52 7.46 2.32 -30.01
CA SER A 52 6.42 2.87 -29.13
C SER A 52 5.62 1.77 -28.44
N PHE A 53 5.19 2.04 -27.21
CA PHE A 53 4.37 1.10 -26.45
C PHE A 53 3.01 0.93 -27.11
N LYS A 54 2.52 -0.31 -27.17
CA LYS A 54 1.16 -0.63 -27.66
C LYS A 54 0.04 -0.09 -26.77
N LEU A 55 0.34 0.17 -25.49
CA LEU A 55 -0.55 0.79 -24.54
C LEU A 55 0.07 2.13 -24.10
N PRO A 56 -0.56 3.26 -24.43
CA PRO A 56 -0.11 4.56 -23.97
C PRO A 56 -0.38 4.73 -22.47
N ASP A 57 0.42 5.56 -21.82
CA ASP A 57 0.38 5.75 -20.38
C ASP A 57 -0.93 6.38 -19.90
N SER A 58 -1.58 7.22 -20.72
CA SER A 58 -2.92 7.77 -20.41
C SER A 58 -3.98 6.69 -20.22
N THR A 59 -4.01 5.68 -21.09
CA THR A 59 -4.93 4.54 -20.96
C THR A 59 -4.60 3.72 -19.72
N LEU A 60 -3.31 3.53 -19.40
CA LEU A 60 -2.91 2.81 -18.18
C LEU A 60 -3.31 3.56 -16.91
N LEU A 61 -3.15 4.88 -16.88
CA LEU A 61 -3.58 5.70 -15.76
C LEU A 61 -5.10 5.65 -15.57
N ALA A 62 -5.87 5.64 -16.66
CA ALA A 62 -7.33 5.45 -16.59
C ALA A 62 -7.71 4.07 -16.03
N ILE A 63 -7.03 3.00 -16.47
CA ILE A 63 -7.23 1.64 -15.94
C ILE A 63 -6.90 1.59 -14.45
N ILE A 64 -5.76 2.14 -14.05
CA ILE A 64 -5.31 2.19 -12.66
C ILE A 64 -6.34 2.94 -11.81
N HIS A 65 -6.71 4.16 -12.22
CA HIS A 65 -7.71 4.95 -11.52
C HIS A 65 -9.05 4.21 -11.38
N TRP A 66 -9.47 3.49 -12.41
CA TRP A 66 -10.73 2.75 -12.41
C TRP A 66 -10.78 1.59 -11.41
N PHE A 67 -9.68 0.85 -11.21
CA PHE A 67 -9.66 -0.23 -10.22
C PHE A 67 -9.08 0.19 -8.86
N THR A 68 -8.37 1.32 -8.75
CA THR A 68 -7.86 1.80 -7.46
C THR A 68 -9.04 2.07 -6.54
N GLY A 69 -8.94 1.59 -5.30
CA GLY A 69 -10.01 1.63 -4.32
C GLY A 69 -11.01 0.47 -4.44
N HIS A 70 -11.29 -0.05 -5.63
CA HIS A 70 -12.35 -1.06 -5.84
C HIS A 70 -11.81 -2.50 -5.92
N TYR A 71 -11.89 -3.28 -4.85
CA TYR A 71 -11.40 -4.68 -4.82
C TYR A 71 -12.07 -5.58 -5.88
N ASP A 72 -13.37 -5.40 -6.12
CA ASP A 72 -14.15 -6.07 -7.17
C ASP A 72 -13.46 -5.96 -8.53
N ARG A 73 -12.87 -4.80 -8.81
CA ARG A 73 -12.18 -4.47 -10.06
C ARG A 73 -10.71 -4.90 -10.02
N ARG A 74 -10.05 -4.79 -8.88
CA ARG A 74 -8.64 -5.23 -8.70
C ARG A 74 -8.46 -6.74 -8.86
N THR A 75 -9.50 -7.51 -8.56
CA THR A 75 -9.48 -8.97 -8.71
C THR A 75 -9.77 -9.43 -10.14
N LEU A 76 -10.13 -8.52 -11.04
CA LEU A 76 -10.38 -8.87 -12.44
C LEU A 76 -9.10 -9.35 -13.12
N SER A 77 -9.25 -10.43 -13.87
CA SER A 77 -8.18 -10.96 -14.70
C SER A 77 -7.80 -9.97 -15.81
N PRO A 78 -6.56 -10.01 -16.32
CA PRO A 78 -6.17 -9.21 -17.50
C PRO A 78 -7.07 -9.44 -18.73
N LYS A 79 -7.74 -10.60 -18.82
CA LYS A 79 -8.73 -10.89 -19.87
C LYS A 79 -10.01 -10.04 -19.69
N GLN A 80 -10.47 -9.87 -18.46
CA GLN A 80 -11.62 -9.02 -18.14
C GLN A 80 -11.27 -7.54 -18.32
N ILE A 81 -10.10 -7.09 -17.84
CA ILE A 81 -9.62 -5.72 -18.08
C ILE A 81 -9.53 -5.41 -19.58
N LYS A 82 -9.02 -6.37 -20.37
CA LYS A 82 -8.99 -6.26 -21.83
C LYS A 82 -10.37 -6.02 -22.43
N LYS A 83 -11.39 -6.74 -21.94
CA LYS A 83 -12.78 -6.60 -22.41
C LYS A 83 -13.38 -5.26 -21.99
N GLU A 84 -13.19 -4.87 -20.73
CA GLU A 84 -13.73 -3.62 -20.17
C GLU A 84 -13.22 -2.39 -20.92
N PHE A 85 -11.91 -2.33 -21.17
CA PHE A 85 -11.27 -1.19 -21.85
C PHE A 85 -11.15 -1.37 -23.37
N ASN A 86 -11.80 -2.41 -23.93
CA ASN A 86 -11.76 -2.76 -25.35
C ASN A 86 -10.33 -2.77 -25.95
N LEU A 87 -9.37 -3.36 -25.23
CA LEU A 87 -7.96 -3.28 -25.59
C LEU A 87 -7.59 -4.34 -26.64
N ASN A 88 -6.94 -3.95 -27.73
CA ASN A 88 -6.41 -4.90 -28.71
C ASN A 88 -4.96 -5.32 -28.42
N VAL A 89 -4.72 -5.86 -27.22
CA VAL A 89 -3.39 -6.36 -26.82
C VAL A 89 -3.46 -7.73 -26.13
N SER A 90 -2.29 -8.37 -25.95
CA SER A 90 -2.19 -9.64 -25.24
C SER A 90 -2.18 -9.44 -23.72
N ARG A 91 -2.52 -10.49 -22.97
CA ARG A 91 -2.41 -10.51 -21.50
C ARG A 91 -1.03 -10.05 -21.02
N ASN A 92 0.04 -10.56 -21.63
CA ASN A 92 1.41 -10.22 -21.23
C ASN A 92 1.75 -8.74 -21.49
N THR A 93 1.19 -8.14 -22.54
CA THR A 93 1.37 -6.70 -22.79
C THR A 93 0.72 -5.85 -21.70
N ILE A 94 -0.48 -6.20 -21.24
CA ILE A 94 -1.17 -5.52 -20.13
C ILE A 94 -0.34 -5.64 -18.85
N LEU A 95 0.11 -6.85 -18.51
CA LEU A 95 0.89 -7.10 -17.29
C LEU A 95 2.21 -6.31 -17.27
N LYS A 96 2.97 -6.35 -18.38
CA LYS A 96 4.23 -5.59 -18.49
C LYS A 96 4.00 -4.08 -18.40
N ALA A 97 2.88 -3.60 -18.94
CA ALA A 97 2.54 -2.19 -18.92
C ALA A 97 2.14 -1.72 -17.52
N LEU A 98 1.32 -2.48 -16.80
CA LEU A 98 0.97 -2.24 -15.40
C LEU A 98 2.19 -2.30 -14.47
N ALA A 99 3.11 -3.25 -14.71
CA ALA A 99 4.33 -3.38 -13.92
C ALA A 99 5.26 -2.14 -14.02
N ARG A 100 5.19 -1.36 -15.11
CA ARG A 100 5.91 -0.08 -15.21
C ARG A 100 5.46 0.92 -14.15
N PHE A 101 4.19 0.85 -13.76
CA PHE A 101 3.56 1.66 -12.72
C PHE A 101 3.55 0.98 -11.34
N GLY A 102 4.30 -0.12 -11.17
CA GLY A 102 4.40 -0.84 -9.88
C GLY A 102 3.24 -1.81 -9.59
N TYR A 103 2.34 -2.04 -10.54
CA TYR A 103 1.23 -2.99 -10.39
C TYR A 103 1.62 -4.37 -10.91
N HIS A 104 1.67 -5.35 -10.00
CA HIS A 104 2.03 -6.73 -10.29
C HIS A 104 0.81 -7.64 -10.13
N TYR A 105 0.64 -8.58 -11.05
CA TYR A 105 -0.44 -9.56 -10.98
C TYR A 105 -0.05 -10.71 -10.06
N HIS A 106 -0.85 -10.90 -9.01
CA HIS A 106 -0.74 -12.00 -8.06
C HIS A 106 -2.05 -12.79 -8.03
N ILE A 107 -1.94 -14.10 -7.86
CA ILE A 107 -3.10 -14.93 -7.56
C ILE A 107 -3.37 -14.74 -6.06
N PRO A 108 -4.59 -14.39 -5.64
CA PRO A 108 -4.90 -14.23 -4.23
C PRO A 108 -4.68 -15.56 -3.49
N ASP A 109 -4.05 -15.49 -2.32
CA ASP A 109 -3.98 -16.64 -1.43
C ASP A 109 -5.39 -17.06 -0.99
N CYS A 110 -5.61 -18.37 -0.85
CA CYS A 110 -6.86 -18.89 -0.30
C CYS A 110 -7.05 -18.37 1.14
N LYS A 111 -7.89 -17.35 1.32
CA LYS A 111 -8.26 -16.88 2.66
C LYS A 111 -9.13 -17.96 3.32
N PRO A 112 -8.84 -18.37 4.57
CA PRO A 112 -9.69 -19.33 5.27
C PRO A 112 -11.13 -18.81 5.32
N GLY A 113 -12.10 -19.68 5.06
CA GLY A 113 -13.50 -19.32 5.06
C GLY A 113 -13.95 -18.78 6.42
N THR A 114 -14.78 -17.73 6.42
CA THR A 114 -15.37 -17.22 7.66
C THR A 114 -16.26 -18.28 8.29
N SER A 115 -15.99 -18.61 9.56
CA SER A 115 -16.78 -19.60 10.29
C SER A 115 -18.26 -19.20 10.36
N THR A 116 -19.17 -20.16 10.46
CA THR A 116 -20.62 -19.89 10.55
C THR A 116 -20.95 -18.94 11.70
N LYS A 117 -20.25 -19.06 12.84
CA LYS A 117 -20.37 -18.16 13.99
C LYS A 117 -19.97 -16.73 13.64
N ASN A 118 -18.82 -16.53 13.01
CA ASN A 118 -18.34 -15.19 12.64
C ASN A 118 -19.22 -14.57 11.55
N ARG A 119 -19.72 -15.38 10.61
CA ARG A 119 -20.72 -14.92 9.62
C ARG A 119 -21.98 -14.42 10.29
N LEU A 120 -22.52 -15.13 11.27
CA LEU A 120 -23.69 -14.67 12.01
C LEU A 120 -23.43 -13.32 12.69
N LEU A 121 -22.33 -13.18 13.42
CA LEU A 121 -21.97 -11.94 14.10
C LEU A 121 -21.77 -10.76 13.13
N ARG A 122 -21.13 -11.01 11.99
CA ARG A 122 -20.98 -10.03 10.90
C ARG A 122 -22.33 -9.62 10.33
N TRP A 123 -23.20 -10.59 10.12
CA TRP A 123 -24.53 -10.35 9.56
C TRP A 123 -25.40 -9.53 10.52
N THR A 124 -25.43 -9.89 11.81
CA THR A 124 -26.16 -9.14 12.84
C THR A 124 -25.63 -7.72 12.99
N PHE A 125 -24.31 -7.53 12.97
CA PHE A 125 -23.71 -6.20 13.00
C PHE A 125 -24.16 -5.35 11.80
N CYS A 126 -24.16 -5.92 10.59
CA CYS A 126 -24.56 -5.20 9.39
C CYS A 126 -26.08 -4.92 9.35
N ILE A 127 -26.90 -5.80 9.93
CA ILE A 127 -28.34 -5.55 10.10
C ILE A 127 -28.56 -4.44 11.12
N ALA A 128 -27.82 -4.39 12.22
CA ALA A 128 -27.98 -3.37 13.25
C ALA A 128 -27.50 -1.97 12.81
N ASN A 129 -26.66 -1.90 11.78
CA ASN A 129 -26.03 -0.66 11.31
C ASN A 129 -26.34 -0.31 9.84
N TRP A 130 -27.37 -0.92 9.25
CA TRP A 130 -27.65 -0.80 7.82
C TRP A 130 -28.10 0.59 7.36
N ASP A 131 -28.76 1.33 8.26
CA ASP A 131 -29.36 2.64 8.05
C ASP A 131 -28.51 3.78 8.64
N ARG A 132 -27.31 3.46 9.16
CA ARG A 132 -26.41 4.47 9.71
C ARG A 132 -25.99 5.44 8.61
N PRO A 133 -26.17 6.76 8.82
CA PRO A 133 -25.81 7.77 7.83
C PRO A 133 -24.30 7.88 7.65
N LEU A 134 -23.84 8.49 6.54
CA LEU A 134 -22.40 8.60 6.24
C LEU A 134 -21.59 9.31 7.33
N TRP A 135 -22.16 10.36 7.93
CA TRP A 135 -21.50 11.10 9.01
C TRP A 135 -21.20 10.20 10.23
N TYR A 136 -22.02 9.17 10.47
CA TYR A 136 -21.77 8.20 11.53
C TYR A 136 -20.41 7.54 11.28
N TRP A 137 -20.22 6.97 10.09
CA TRP A 137 -18.96 6.31 9.73
C TRP A 137 -17.75 7.25 9.70
N ARG A 138 -17.95 8.53 9.37
CA ARG A 138 -16.89 9.57 9.40
C ARG A 138 -16.47 9.97 10.81
N ASN A 139 -17.30 9.72 11.82
CA ASN A 139 -16.93 9.91 13.22
C ASN A 139 -16.29 8.67 13.86
N GLY A 140 -16.10 7.59 13.10
CA GLY A 140 -15.33 6.44 13.55
C GLY A 140 -13.84 6.77 13.59
N ILE A 141 -13.20 6.55 14.73
CA ILE A 141 -11.74 6.52 14.85
C ILE A 141 -11.32 5.09 14.56
N TYR A 142 -10.96 4.83 13.30
CA TYR A 142 -10.55 3.51 12.86
C TYR A 142 -9.15 3.21 13.36
N THR A 143 -9.01 2.16 14.14
CA THR A 143 -7.74 1.71 14.67
C THR A 143 -7.42 0.32 14.14
N ASP A 144 -6.12 0.12 14.03
CA ASP A 144 -5.43 -1.13 13.83
C ASP A 144 -4.09 -0.94 14.55
N GLU A 145 -3.04 -1.66 14.20
CA GLU A 145 -1.72 -1.46 14.81
C GLU A 145 -1.10 -0.04 14.64
N THR A 146 -1.81 0.97 14.09
CA THR A 146 -1.59 2.42 14.35
C THR A 146 -2.90 3.26 14.26
N ILE A 147 -2.85 4.50 14.79
CA ILE A 147 -3.91 5.53 14.75
C ILE A 147 -3.46 6.66 13.78
N THR A 148 -4.17 7.79 13.72
CA THR A 148 -4.03 8.97 12.83
C THR A 148 -2.60 9.51 12.60
N GLN A 149 -1.65 9.20 13.49
CA GLN A 149 -0.21 9.34 13.27
C GLN A 149 0.47 7.96 13.35
N LEU A 150 1.52 7.76 12.54
CA LEU A 150 2.33 6.54 12.61
C LEU A 150 3.11 6.49 13.93
N TYR A 151 2.56 5.82 14.93
CA TYR A 151 3.23 5.53 16.19
C TYR A 151 3.98 4.20 16.09
N PHE A 152 5.31 4.26 16.22
CA PHE A 152 6.12 3.05 16.36
C PHE A 152 6.08 2.57 17.81
N VAL A 153 5.35 1.49 18.03
CA VAL A 153 5.20 0.85 19.33
C VAL A 153 6.48 0.13 19.73
N SER A 154 6.89 0.27 20.99
CA SER A 154 8.04 -0.44 21.53
C SER A 154 7.66 -1.85 22.00
N TYR A 155 8.48 -2.83 21.60
CA TYR A 155 8.41 -4.18 22.13
C TYR A 155 9.29 -4.39 23.36
N GLU A 156 10.10 -3.39 23.76
CA GLU A 156 11.03 -3.49 24.89
C GLU A 156 10.29 -3.72 26.22
N GLY A 157 10.94 -4.47 27.14
CA GLY A 157 10.36 -4.91 28.43
C GLY A 157 10.03 -6.41 28.49
N GLU A 158 9.49 -6.86 29.63
CA GLU A 158 9.27 -8.30 29.91
C GLU A 158 8.19 -8.92 29.00
N GLY A 159 8.56 -10.01 28.31
CA GLY A 159 7.65 -10.87 27.52
C GLY A 159 7.80 -10.79 26.00
N LYS A 160 7.52 -11.91 25.30
CA LYS A 160 7.51 -11.98 23.83
C LYS A 160 6.23 -11.35 23.27
N GLY A 161 6.37 -10.36 22.39
CA GLY A 161 5.27 -9.77 21.61
C GLY A 161 4.61 -8.53 22.24
N PHE A 162 3.55 -8.05 21.57
CA PHE A 162 2.75 -6.93 22.01
C PHE A 162 1.60 -7.43 22.87
N THR A 163 1.62 -7.12 24.17
CA THR A 163 0.69 -7.69 25.16
C THR A 163 -0.46 -6.72 25.46
N GLN A 164 -1.49 -7.22 26.14
CA GLN A 164 -2.61 -6.40 26.61
C GLN A 164 -2.14 -5.24 27.52
N GLN A 165 -1.12 -5.47 28.37
CA GLN A 165 -0.53 -4.42 29.20
C GLN A 165 0.19 -3.36 28.37
N LYS A 166 0.93 -3.78 27.33
CA LYS A 166 1.59 -2.85 26.40
C LYS A 166 0.54 -2.04 25.62
N TYR A 167 -0.55 -2.66 25.18
CA TYR A 167 -1.67 -1.96 24.53
C TYR A 167 -2.33 -0.92 25.45
N ALA A 168 -2.65 -1.32 26.67
CA ALA A 168 -3.22 -0.43 27.68
C ALA A 168 -2.35 0.81 27.92
N LYS A 169 -1.05 0.62 28.14
CA LYS A 169 -0.12 1.72 28.46
C LYS A 169 0.26 2.57 27.25
N GLN A 170 0.59 1.93 26.12
CA GLN A 170 1.17 2.62 24.96
C GLN A 170 0.11 3.15 23.99
N ILE A 171 -1.09 2.57 23.94
CA ILE A 171 -2.13 2.96 22.98
C ILE A 171 -3.31 3.62 23.69
N LEU A 172 -3.94 2.95 24.66
CA LEU A 172 -5.13 3.49 25.32
C LEU A 172 -4.80 4.74 26.15
N GLN A 173 -3.80 4.66 27.02
CA GLN A 173 -3.37 5.78 27.87
C GLN A 173 -2.47 6.80 27.14
N GLY A 174 -2.05 6.50 25.92
CA GLY A 174 -1.23 7.38 25.10
C GLY A 174 -2.05 8.05 24.00
N PRO A 175 -1.77 7.76 22.72
CA PRO A 175 -2.33 8.49 21.60
C PRO A 175 -3.85 8.43 21.54
N LEU A 176 -4.49 7.33 21.93
CA LEU A 176 -5.94 7.23 21.86
C LEU A 176 -6.62 8.13 22.91
N LYS A 177 -6.07 8.20 24.12
CA LYS A 177 -6.53 9.15 25.15
C LYS A 177 -6.39 10.59 24.66
N GLU A 178 -5.21 10.97 24.15
CA GLU A 178 -4.95 12.33 23.65
C GLU A 178 -5.95 12.75 22.57
N ILE A 179 -6.22 11.85 21.61
CA ILE A 179 -7.20 12.11 20.54
C ILE A 179 -8.60 12.32 21.11
N PHE A 180 -9.06 11.48 22.04
CA PHE A 180 -10.40 11.63 22.62
C PHE A 180 -10.52 12.91 23.46
N GLU A 181 -9.49 13.24 24.26
CA GLU A 181 -9.44 14.50 25.01
C GLU A 181 -9.50 15.73 24.10
N ASP A 182 -8.79 15.71 22.97
CA ASP A 182 -8.80 16.83 22.02
C ASP A 182 -10.13 16.95 21.28
N LEU A 183 -10.79 15.82 20.99
CA LEU A 183 -12.14 15.84 20.42
C LEU A 183 -13.19 16.39 21.40
N GLU A 184 -13.06 16.10 22.70
CA GLU A 184 -13.92 16.66 23.74
C GLU A 184 -13.70 18.17 23.92
N LYS A 185 -12.44 18.63 23.92
CA LYS A 185 -12.11 20.06 23.98
C LYS A 185 -12.68 20.86 22.80
N GLY A 186 -12.84 20.23 21.64
CA GLY A 186 -13.49 20.82 20.46
C GLY A 186 -15.00 21.07 20.59
N TYR A 187 -15.57 20.99 21.81
CA TYR A 187 -17.00 21.13 22.12
C TYR A 187 -17.89 20.13 21.38
N LYS A 188 -17.35 18.98 21.00
CA LYS A 188 -18.13 17.89 20.42
C LYS A 188 -18.84 17.15 21.55
N THR A 189 -20.10 16.79 21.35
CA THR A 189 -20.87 16.07 22.39
C THR A 189 -20.29 14.67 22.63
N PRO A 190 -20.16 14.22 23.90
CA PRO A 190 -19.79 12.85 24.21
C PRO A 190 -20.68 11.84 23.47
N GLY A 191 -20.08 10.77 22.94
CA GLY A 191 -20.76 9.78 22.10
C GLY A 191 -20.86 10.15 20.61
N THR A 192 -20.34 11.31 20.20
CA THR A 192 -20.24 11.69 18.78
C THR A 192 -19.22 10.83 18.02
N TYR A 193 -18.15 10.41 18.70
CA TYR A 193 -17.06 9.60 18.14
C TYR A 193 -16.90 8.29 18.92
N TRP A 194 -16.37 7.28 18.23
CA TRP A 194 -16.05 5.98 18.83
C TRP A 194 -14.83 5.37 18.17
N CYS A 195 -14.08 4.62 18.96
CA CYS A 195 -12.96 3.80 18.54
C CYS A 195 -13.47 2.51 17.89
N VAL A 196 -12.93 2.19 16.72
CA VAL A 196 -13.15 0.94 16.00
C VAL A 196 -11.89 0.08 16.15
N GLU A 197 -12.04 -1.09 16.79
CA GLU A 197 -10.96 -2.05 17.05
C GLU A 197 -11.32 -3.41 16.45
N ASP A 198 -10.33 -4.18 15.99
CA ASP A 198 -10.53 -5.46 15.28
C ASP A 198 -10.88 -6.67 16.19
N ASN A 199 -11.09 -6.42 17.50
CA ASN A 199 -11.26 -7.42 18.55
C ASN A 199 -10.11 -8.43 18.73
N SER A 200 -8.87 -8.05 18.38
CA SER A 200 -7.67 -8.79 18.79
C SER A 200 -7.65 -9.02 20.31
N ILE A 201 -7.03 -10.13 20.73
CA ILE A 201 -6.95 -10.52 22.15
C ILE A 201 -6.29 -9.41 22.99
N VAL A 202 -5.35 -8.68 22.40
CA VAL A 202 -4.62 -7.59 23.07
C VAL A 202 -5.52 -6.39 23.41
N HIS A 203 -6.64 -6.22 22.70
CA HIS A 203 -7.61 -5.16 22.99
C HIS A 203 -8.39 -5.46 24.28
N GLY A 204 -8.42 -6.71 24.73
CA GLY A 204 -8.99 -7.05 26.04
C GLY A 204 -10.47 -6.72 26.18
N LYS A 205 -11.23 -6.74 25.08
CA LYS A 205 -12.67 -6.40 25.05
C LYS A 205 -13.52 -7.27 25.98
N LYS A 206 -13.09 -8.51 26.21
CA LYS A 206 -13.72 -9.41 27.17
C LYS A 206 -13.01 -9.31 28.53
N ASN A 207 -13.79 -9.02 29.56
CA ASN A 207 -13.34 -9.14 30.93
C ASN A 207 -13.19 -10.63 31.27
N THR A 208 -12.02 -11.00 31.77
CA THR A 208 -11.72 -12.35 32.25
C THR A 208 -11.07 -12.26 33.61
N ALA A 209 -11.16 -13.32 34.43
CA ALA A 209 -10.47 -13.37 35.71
C ALA A 209 -8.96 -13.11 35.58
N LYS A 210 -8.36 -13.54 34.46
CA LYS A 210 -6.92 -13.39 34.18
C LYS A 210 -6.49 -11.97 33.85
N ASN A 211 -7.31 -11.19 33.14
CA ASN A 211 -6.94 -9.83 32.75
C ASN A 211 -7.57 -8.74 33.64
N GLY A 212 -8.46 -9.11 34.57
CA GLY A 212 -9.10 -8.19 35.50
C GLY A 212 -9.92 -7.07 34.84
N GLY A 213 -10.22 -7.19 33.54
CA GLY A 213 -10.85 -6.12 32.77
C GLY A 213 -9.97 -4.88 32.53
N LEU A 214 -8.65 -5.01 32.64
CA LEU A 214 -7.66 -3.92 32.53
C LEU A 214 -7.98 -2.88 31.44
N CYS A 215 -8.12 -3.33 30.18
CA CYS A 215 -8.32 -2.41 29.07
C CYS A 215 -9.70 -1.75 29.08
N ASN A 216 -10.73 -2.44 29.58
CA ASN A 216 -12.07 -1.86 29.68
C ASN A 216 -12.13 -0.80 30.79
N GLY A 217 -11.46 -1.04 31.93
CA GLY A 217 -11.28 -0.01 32.96
C GLY A 217 -10.59 1.23 32.42
N ILE A 218 -9.46 1.05 31.72
CA ILE A 218 -8.72 2.18 31.12
C ILE A 218 -9.52 2.91 30.05
N ARG A 219 -10.30 2.22 29.22
CA ARG A 219 -11.19 2.90 28.24
C ARG A 219 -12.20 3.80 28.94
N ILE A 220 -12.76 3.37 30.07
CA ILE A 220 -13.69 4.17 30.87
C ILE A 220 -12.96 5.37 31.48
N GLU A 221 -11.78 5.15 32.08
CA GLU A 221 -10.95 6.21 32.67
C GLU A 221 -10.52 7.27 31.66
N CYS A 222 -10.26 6.86 30.41
CA CYS A 222 -9.82 7.75 29.33
C CYS A 222 -11.00 8.27 28.47
N HIS A 223 -12.25 8.02 28.86
CA HIS A 223 -13.45 8.42 28.10
C HIS A 223 -13.50 7.92 26.64
N ILE A 224 -12.87 6.77 26.38
CA ILE A 224 -12.78 6.17 25.05
C ILE A 224 -14.04 5.34 24.77
N ASN A 225 -14.99 5.94 24.04
CA ASN A 225 -16.15 5.24 23.51
C ASN A 225 -15.69 4.24 22.44
N SER A 226 -16.23 3.02 22.46
CA SER A 226 -15.90 1.99 21.47
C SER A 226 -17.15 1.40 20.83
N ILE A 227 -17.06 1.05 19.55
CA ILE A 227 -18.11 0.28 18.88
C ILE A 227 -17.87 -1.23 19.06
N ASP A 228 -18.96 -1.99 19.17
CA ASP A 228 -18.93 -3.45 19.09
C ASP A 228 -18.71 -3.89 17.64
N TRP A 229 -17.45 -4.10 17.27
CA TRP A 229 -17.06 -4.52 15.93
C TRP A 229 -17.24 -6.03 15.73
N PRO A 230 -17.59 -6.54 14.53
CA PRO A 230 -17.67 -7.97 14.30
C PRO A 230 -16.27 -8.61 14.17
N PRO A 231 -16.02 -9.81 14.74
CA PRO A 231 -14.71 -10.45 14.69
C PRO A 231 -14.30 -10.81 13.25
N GLN A 232 -12.99 -10.86 12.98
CA GLN A 232 -12.42 -11.24 11.67
C GLN A 232 -13.05 -10.48 10.49
N SER A 233 -13.11 -9.16 10.61
CA SER A 233 -13.77 -8.30 9.62
C SER A 233 -12.86 -7.21 9.05
N PRO A 234 -11.70 -7.58 8.46
CA PRO A 234 -10.78 -6.61 7.87
C PRO A 234 -11.42 -5.88 6.67
N ASP A 235 -12.31 -6.55 5.94
CA ASP A 235 -13.05 -6.00 4.80
C ASP A 235 -14.10 -4.95 5.19
N LEU A 236 -14.43 -4.86 6.49
CA LEU A 236 -15.27 -3.80 7.05
C LEU A 236 -14.45 -2.64 7.63
N ASN A 237 -13.12 -2.78 7.82
CA ASN A 237 -12.28 -1.76 8.45
C ASN A 237 -11.52 -0.96 7.37
N PRO A 238 -11.86 0.32 7.11
CA PRO A 238 -11.21 1.12 6.07
C PRO A 238 -9.69 1.26 6.22
N ILE A 239 -9.14 1.16 7.44
CA ILE A 239 -7.69 1.31 7.68
C ILE A 239 -6.85 0.23 6.96
N GLU A 240 -7.42 -0.96 6.74
CA GLU A 240 -6.80 -2.03 5.96
C GLU A 240 -6.52 -1.61 4.51
N ASN A 241 -7.39 -0.78 3.94
CA ASN A 241 -7.18 -0.23 2.61
C ASN A 241 -6.09 0.85 2.61
N ILE A 242 -6.00 1.67 3.67
CA ILE A 242 -4.91 2.64 3.85
C ILE A 242 -3.56 1.93 3.96
N TRP A 243 -3.49 0.81 4.68
CA TRP A 243 -2.28 -0.01 4.74
C TRP A 243 -1.86 -0.56 3.38
N GLN A 244 -2.82 -0.97 2.55
CA GLN A 244 -2.52 -1.40 1.19
C GLN A 244 -1.92 -0.26 0.34
N VAL A 245 -2.45 0.96 0.48
CA VAL A 245 -1.89 2.15 -0.19
C VAL A 245 -0.47 2.42 0.31
N LEU A 246 -0.24 2.47 1.63
CA LEU A 246 1.09 2.68 2.20
C LEU A 246 2.10 1.64 1.70
N LYS A 247 1.75 0.33 1.74
CA LYS A 247 2.60 -0.76 1.26
C LYS A 247 2.92 -0.63 -0.24
N GLN A 248 1.97 -0.16 -1.05
CA GLN A 248 2.18 0.06 -2.47
C GLN A 248 3.15 1.23 -2.72
N LEU A 249 3.00 2.33 -1.99
CA LEU A 249 3.88 3.50 -2.09
C LEU A 249 5.31 3.15 -1.65
N LEU A 250 5.46 2.42 -0.53
CA LEU A 250 6.75 1.89 -0.08
C LEU A 250 7.42 1.02 -1.14
N ARG A 251 6.67 0.11 -1.76
CA ARG A 251 7.18 -0.75 -2.84
C ARG A 251 7.67 0.05 -4.05
N ASN A 252 7.03 1.18 -4.34
CA ASN A 252 7.41 2.04 -5.46
C ASN A 252 8.73 2.79 -5.21
N ARG A 253 9.12 3.03 -3.95
CA ARG A 253 10.38 3.72 -3.61
C ARG A 253 11.65 2.93 -3.95
N LYS A 254 11.58 1.60 -4.07
CA LYS A 254 12.66 0.69 -4.54
C LYS A 254 14.08 1.08 -4.06
N PRO A 255 14.34 1.06 -2.73
CA PRO A 255 15.67 1.41 -2.22
C PRO A 255 16.74 0.45 -2.75
N ALA A 256 17.90 0.99 -3.14
CA ALA A 256 19.03 0.20 -3.57
C ALA A 256 19.59 -0.60 -2.38
N GLY A 257 19.51 -1.93 -2.43
CA GLY A 257 19.98 -2.81 -1.35
C GLY A 257 18.91 -3.24 -0.33
N GLY A 258 17.65 -2.87 -0.53
CA GLY A 258 16.55 -3.18 0.40
C GLY A 258 16.36 -2.11 1.48
N TRP A 259 15.43 -2.35 2.40
CA TRP A 259 15.12 -1.41 3.47
C TRP A 259 15.92 -1.75 4.74
N LYS A 260 16.67 -0.78 5.28
CA LYS A 260 17.06 -0.82 6.70
C LYS A 260 15.90 -0.37 7.57
N LEU A 261 15.88 -0.77 8.84
CA LEU A 261 14.76 -0.47 9.76
C LEU A 261 14.50 1.04 9.87
N GLU A 262 15.52 1.85 10.10
CA GLU A 262 15.37 3.30 10.27
C GLU A 262 14.97 4.00 8.97
N GLU A 263 15.53 3.56 7.84
CA GLU A 263 15.14 4.04 6.51
C GLU A 263 13.68 3.70 6.18
N LEU A 264 13.22 2.50 6.59
CA LEU A 264 11.84 2.08 6.44
C LEU A 264 10.89 2.93 7.28
N LYS A 265 11.23 3.15 8.56
CA LYS A 265 10.43 4.00 9.45
C LYS A 265 10.29 5.41 8.90
N ALA A 266 11.40 6.02 8.48
CA ALA A 266 11.42 7.35 7.90
C ALA A 266 10.59 7.42 6.61
N ALA A 267 10.72 6.43 5.73
CA ALA A 267 9.92 6.36 4.52
C ALA A 267 8.42 6.15 4.80
N MET A 268 8.07 5.36 5.82
CA MET A 268 6.68 5.18 6.25
C MET A 268 6.07 6.50 6.74
N GLN A 269 6.79 7.22 7.61
CA GLN A 269 6.38 8.55 8.10
C GLN A 269 6.19 9.54 6.97
N ASP A 270 7.18 9.64 6.07
CA ASP A 270 7.13 10.55 4.93
C ASP A 270 5.95 10.25 3.99
N ILE A 271 5.68 8.97 3.69
CA ILE A 271 4.49 8.60 2.89
C ILE A 271 3.19 8.99 3.62
N TRP A 272 3.10 8.69 4.92
CA TRP A 272 1.90 8.95 5.70
C TRP A 272 1.57 10.43 5.78
N GLU A 273 2.59 11.27 6.01
CA GLU A 273 2.43 12.71 6.18
C GLU A 273 2.23 13.43 4.83
N ASN A 274 2.97 13.03 3.79
CA ASN A 274 3.07 13.81 2.56
C ASN A 274 2.32 13.21 1.35
N GLU A 275 2.07 11.90 1.32
CA GLU A 275 1.44 11.23 0.16
C GLU A 275 0.02 10.71 0.46
N ILE A 276 -0.28 10.31 1.71
CA ILE A 276 -1.62 9.85 2.09
C ILE A 276 -2.55 11.04 2.31
N SER A 277 -3.21 11.45 1.23
CA SER A 277 -4.28 12.47 1.28
C SER A 277 -5.51 12.02 2.09
N ILE A 278 -5.96 12.90 3.00
CA ILE A 278 -7.23 12.74 3.74
C ILE A 278 -8.40 12.55 2.77
N GLU A 279 -8.57 13.44 1.79
CA GLU A 279 -9.70 13.36 0.87
C GLU A 279 -9.64 12.15 -0.07
N ARG A 280 -8.50 11.93 -0.72
CA ARG A 280 -8.39 10.91 -1.78
C ARG A 280 -8.25 9.49 -1.25
N HIS A 281 -7.70 9.32 -0.05
CA HIS A 281 -7.47 8.00 0.53
C HIS A 281 -8.39 7.77 1.73
N ILE A 282 -8.29 8.59 2.79
CA ILE A 282 -9.00 8.33 4.06
C ILE A 282 -10.52 8.44 3.89
N ASN A 283 -11.02 9.62 3.50
CA ASN A 283 -12.44 9.88 3.31
C ASN A 283 -13.02 8.97 2.22
N HIS A 284 -12.29 8.78 1.11
CA HIS A 284 -12.70 7.87 0.05
C HIS A 284 -13.02 6.47 0.59
N PHE A 285 -12.18 5.87 1.43
CA PHE A 285 -12.46 4.54 1.98
C PHE A 285 -13.53 4.54 3.05
N ILE A 286 -13.61 5.55 3.90
CA ILE A 286 -14.70 5.68 4.88
C ILE A 286 -16.05 5.80 4.17
N ASP A 287 -16.11 6.53 3.06
CA ASP A 287 -17.34 6.75 2.31
C ASP A 287 -17.90 5.47 1.66
N THR A 288 -17.09 4.41 1.59
CA THR A 288 -17.51 3.08 1.11
C THR A 288 -18.21 2.25 2.18
N MET A 289 -18.23 2.69 3.44
CA MET A 289 -18.80 1.94 4.56
C MET A 289 -20.26 1.51 4.36
N PRO A 290 -21.19 2.37 3.89
CA PRO A 290 -22.56 1.95 3.60
C PRO A 290 -22.63 0.79 2.58
N GLU A 291 -21.80 0.84 1.53
CA GLU A 291 -21.74 -0.21 0.52
C GLU A 291 -21.16 -1.52 1.09
N ARG A 292 -20.11 -1.44 1.91
CA ARG A 292 -19.53 -2.60 2.61
C ARG A 292 -20.57 -3.30 3.47
N ILE A 293 -21.29 -2.54 4.30
CA ILE A 293 -22.36 -3.05 5.17
C ILE A 293 -23.47 -3.70 4.33
N ALA A 294 -23.91 -3.06 3.25
CA ALA A 294 -24.92 -3.61 2.35
C ALA A 294 -24.47 -4.94 1.73
N LYS A 295 -23.23 -5.04 1.23
CA LYS A 295 -22.70 -6.28 0.63
C LYS A 295 -22.64 -7.42 1.66
N VAL A 296 -22.14 -7.18 2.87
CA VAL A 296 -22.08 -8.21 3.93
C VAL A 296 -23.49 -8.65 4.35
N ARG A 297 -24.43 -7.70 4.43
CA ARG A 297 -25.84 -7.98 4.72
C ARG A 297 -26.47 -8.89 3.66
N MET A 298 -26.31 -8.55 2.38
CA MET A 298 -26.84 -9.35 1.26
C MET A 298 -26.21 -10.74 1.20
N ARG A 299 -24.93 -10.87 1.58
CA ARG A 299 -24.18 -12.13 1.58
C ARG A 299 -24.32 -12.91 2.90
N LYS A 300 -25.25 -12.55 3.78
CA LYS A 300 -25.50 -13.20 5.08
C LYS A 300 -24.18 -13.42 5.86
N GLY A 301 -23.45 -12.32 6.08
CA GLY A 301 -22.19 -12.32 6.82
C GLY A 301 -20.96 -12.74 6.02
N GLY A 302 -21.11 -13.02 4.72
CA GLY A 302 -19.99 -13.29 3.83
C GLY A 302 -19.06 -12.07 3.63
N PRO A 303 -17.96 -12.24 2.88
CA PRO A 303 -17.05 -11.14 2.57
C PRO A 303 -17.75 -10.01 1.81
N SER A 304 -17.43 -8.75 2.11
CA SER A 304 -17.88 -7.57 1.36
C SER A 304 -17.21 -7.52 -0.01
N GLY A 305 -15.97 -7.97 -0.10
CA GLY A 305 -15.12 -7.87 -1.28
C GLY A 305 -14.51 -6.48 -1.42
N TRP A 306 -13.99 -5.91 -0.33
CA TRP A 306 -13.18 -4.68 -0.26
C TRP A 306 -11.75 -4.98 0.20
#